data_AF-B3MSR3-F1
#
_entry.id   AF-B3MSR3-F1
#
_cell.length_a   1.000
_cell.length_b   1.000
_cell.length_c   1.000
_cell.angle_alpha   90.00
_cell.angle_beta   90.00
_cell.angle_gamma   90.00
#
_symmetry.space_group_name_H-M   'P 1'
#
loop_
_entity.id
_entity.type
_entity.pdbx_description
1 polymer ?
#
loop_
_entity_poly.entity_id
_entity_poly.type
_entity_poly.pdbx_seq_one_letter_code
_entity_poly.pdbx_strand_id
1 'polypeptide(L)'
;MSTSTVIALCLLAVLTVQIDAQGSPTDVALRWAQEEVNIFELIAREKLPPTNAAQSDANELVDSLKMAISHCNIALQSSGNLTQHEACVKSVTTFAKSSLAEVASEHWAIYGASSGASRIHLFW
;
A
#
# COMPACT_ATOMS: atom_id res chain seq x y z
N MET A 1 17.46 -14.51 -50.16
CA MET A 1 17.47 -14.34 -48.69
C MET A 1 16.67 -15.48 -48.10
N SER A 2 17.27 -16.30 -47.24
CA SER A 2 16.65 -17.54 -46.75
C SER A 2 15.60 -17.22 -45.68
N THR A 3 14.50 -17.96 -45.62
CA THR A 3 13.44 -17.80 -44.61
C THR A 3 13.99 -17.83 -43.18
N SER A 4 15.06 -18.58 -42.94
CA SER A 4 15.77 -18.64 -41.66
C SER A 4 16.36 -17.30 -41.20
N THR A 5 16.83 -16.45 -42.13
CA THR A 5 17.39 -15.14 -41.75
C THR A 5 16.31 -14.14 -41.33
N VAL A 6 15.10 -14.27 -41.87
CA VAL A 6 13.96 -13.40 -41.52
C VAL A 6 13.42 -13.75 -40.14
N ILE A 7 13.33 -15.04 -39.81
CA ILE A 7 12.87 -15.51 -38.50
C ILE A 7 13.84 -15.09 -37.39
N ALA A 8 15.15 -15.21 -37.63
CA ALA A 8 16.16 -14.77 -36.67
C ALA A 8 16.09 -13.26 -36.39
N LEU A 9 15.90 -12.44 -37.44
CA LEU A 9 15.74 -10.98 -37.32
C LEU A 9 14.45 -10.58 -36.58
N CYS A 10 13.33 -11.27 -36.83
CA CYS A 10 12.07 -11.01 -36.11
C CYS A 10 12.18 -11.37 -34.62
N LEU A 11 12.82 -12.48 -34.27
CA LEU A 11 13.00 -12.85 -32.86
C LEU A 11 13.92 -11.88 -32.12
N LEU A 12 15.00 -11.42 -32.78
CA LEU A 12 15.90 -10.41 -32.22
C LEU A 12 15.21 -9.05 -32.01
N ALA A 13 14.36 -8.62 -32.94
CA ALA A 13 13.59 -7.38 -32.81
C ALA A 13 12.53 -7.44 -31.70
N VAL A 14 11.91 -8.61 -31.46
CA VAL A 14 10.97 -8.79 -30.34
C VAL A 14 11.70 -8.80 -28.99
N LEU A 15 12.90 -9.37 -28.92
CA LEU A 15 13.70 -9.42 -27.69
C LEU A 15 14.25 -8.05 -27.26
N THR A 16 14.56 -7.16 -28.21
CA THR A 16 15.06 -5.81 -27.88
C THR A 16 13.96 -4.84 -27.47
N VAL A 17 12.72 -5.05 -27.92
CA VAL A 17 11.56 -4.17 -27.61
C VAL A 17 11.00 -4.42 -26.20
N GLN A 18 11.30 -5.54 -25.55
CA GLN A 18 10.78 -5.83 -24.20
C GLN A 18 11.56 -5.21 -23.05
N ILE A 19 12.70 -4.55 -23.31
CA ILE A 19 13.60 -4.06 -22.25
C ILE A 19 13.13 -2.69 -21.69
N ASP A 20 12.41 -1.88 -22.48
CA ASP A 20 11.98 -0.53 -22.07
C ASP A 20 10.64 -0.50 -21.30
N ALA A 21 9.97 -1.64 -21.10
CA ALA A 21 8.70 -1.70 -20.37
C ALA A 21 8.85 -1.95 -18.86
N GLN A 22 10.07 -2.23 -18.38
CA GLN A 22 10.33 -2.38 -16.95
C GLN A 22 10.73 -1.01 -16.39
N GLY A 23 9.76 -0.31 -15.79
CA GLY A 23 10.03 0.95 -15.07
C GLY A 23 11.16 0.79 -14.06
N SER A 24 11.84 1.88 -13.72
CA SER A 24 13.03 1.80 -12.86
C SER A 24 12.68 1.12 -11.53
N PRO A 25 13.61 0.39 -10.89
CA PRO A 25 13.36 -0.23 -9.59
C PRO A 25 12.82 0.74 -8.55
N THR A 26 13.28 1.99 -8.60
CA THR A 26 12.78 3.10 -7.79
C THR A 26 11.32 3.42 -8.08
N ASP A 27 10.92 3.54 -9.35
CA ASP A 27 9.52 3.81 -9.72
C ASP A 27 8.59 2.68 -9.29
N VAL A 28 9.05 1.43 -9.42
CA VAL A 28 8.31 0.26 -8.95
C VAL A 28 8.10 0.31 -7.45
N ALA A 29 9.15 0.65 -6.68
CA ALA A 29 9.09 0.77 -5.23
C ALA A 29 8.17 1.92 -4.76
N LEU A 30 8.26 3.10 -5.40
CA LEU A 30 7.39 4.24 -5.12
C LEU A 30 5.91 3.90 -5.38
N ARG A 31 5.63 3.23 -6.51
CA ARG A 31 4.27 2.80 -6.85
C ARG A 31 3.74 1.77 -5.86
N TRP A 32 4.56 0.81 -5.44
CA TRP A 32 4.16 -0.16 -4.41
C TRP A 32 3.84 0.52 -3.08
N ALA A 33 4.65 1.48 -2.63
CA ALA A 33 4.39 2.22 -1.40
C ALA A 33 3.07 3.00 -1.47
N GLN A 34 2.75 3.59 -2.62
CA GLN A 34 1.45 4.24 -2.83
C GLN A 34 0.29 3.23 -2.81
N GLU A 35 0.50 2.03 -3.33
CA GLU A 35 -0.53 0.98 -3.30
C GLU A 35 -0.85 0.52 -1.87
N GLU A 36 0.15 0.42 -0.99
CA GLU A 36 -0.10 0.15 0.44
C GLU A 36 -0.98 1.22 1.10
N VAL A 37 -0.82 2.49 0.72
CA VAL A 37 -1.71 3.57 1.18
C VAL A 37 -3.13 3.37 0.68
N ASN A 38 -3.30 3.06 -0.62
CA ASN A 38 -4.62 2.87 -1.22
C ASN A 38 -5.36 1.70 -0.56
N ILE A 39 -4.65 0.58 -0.35
CA ILE A 39 -5.18 -0.59 0.35
C ILE A 39 -5.56 -0.22 1.78
N PHE A 40 -4.70 0.49 2.50
CA PHE A 40 -5.00 0.91 3.86
C PHE A 40 -6.22 1.83 3.94
N GLU A 41 -6.36 2.79 3.00
CA GLU A 41 -7.52 3.68 2.93
C GLU A 41 -8.83 2.92 2.73
N LEU A 42 -8.83 1.91 1.86
CA LEU A 42 -9.98 1.02 1.67
C LEU A 42 -10.31 0.27 2.97
N ILE A 43 -9.31 -0.37 3.57
CA ILE A 43 -9.48 -1.16 4.81
C ILE A 43 -9.97 -0.26 5.95
N ALA A 44 -9.43 0.94 6.11
CA ALA A 44 -9.81 1.86 7.18
C ALA A 44 -11.28 2.27 7.07
N ARG A 45 -11.77 2.57 5.86
CA ARG A 45 -13.17 2.90 5.62
C ARG A 45 -14.11 1.72 5.88
N GLU A 46 -13.71 0.51 5.51
CA GLU A 46 -14.53 -0.70 5.65
C GLU A 46 -14.55 -1.27 7.07
N LYS A 47 -13.42 -1.20 7.80
CA LYS A 47 -13.28 -1.81 9.12
C LYS A 47 -13.87 -0.96 10.24
N LEU A 48 -14.09 0.33 10.00
CA LEU A 48 -14.68 1.24 10.98
C LEU A 48 -16.19 1.40 10.77
N PRO A 49 -16.99 1.59 11.84
CA PRO A 49 -18.42 1.79 11.70
C PRO A 49 -18.72 3.08 10.90
N PRO A 50 -19.90 3.18 10.24
CA PRO A 50 -20.25 4.29 9.37
C PRO A 50 -20.74 5.52 10.16
N THR A 51 -19.96 5.94 11.16
CA THR A 51 -20.22 7.15 11.96
C THR A 51 -19.24 8.25 11.58
N ASN A 52 -19.66 9.52 11.70
CA ASN A 52 -18.80 10.65 11.38
C ASN A 52 -17.50 10.65 12.21
N ALA A 53 -17.57 10.25 13.48
CA ALA A 53 -16.39 10.16 14.35
C ALA A 53 -15.41 9.08 13.86
N ALA A 54 -15.89 7.85 13.63
CA ALA A 54 -15.04 6.76 13.16
C ALA A 54 -14.44 7.06 11.77
N GLN A 55 -15.18 7.71 10.87
CA GLN A 55 -14.66 8.11 9.57
C GLN A 55 -13.66 9.27 9.67
N SER A 56 -13.77 10.15 10.67
CA SER A 56 -12.75 11.17 10.96
C SER A 56 -11.43 10.51 11.34
N ASP A 57 -11.46 9.58 12.29
CA ASP A 57 -10.27 8.88 12.76
C ASP A 57 -9.65 8.01 11.64
N ALA A 58 -10.48 7.42 10.77
CA ALA A 58 -10.03 6.73 9.57
C ALA A 58 -9.18 7.65 8.68
N ASN A 59 -9.67 8.86 8.43
CA ASN A 59 -8.96 9.84 7.60
C ASN A 59 -7.66 10.30 8.26
N GLU A 60 -7.65 10.53 9.58
CA GLU A 60 -6.44 10.90 10.31
C GLU A 60 -5.36 9.81 10.26
N LEU A 61 -5.75 8.53 10.39
CA LEU A 61 -4.82 7.40 10.23
C LEU A 61 -4.28 7.31 8.79
N VAL A 62 -5.13 7.52 7.79
CA VAL A 62 -4.73 7.52 6.37
C VAL A 62 -3.76 8.66 6.08
N ASP A 63 -4.03 9.87 6.57
CA ASP A 63 -3.17 11.03 6.39
C ASP A 63 -1.82 10.86 7.09
N SER A 64 -1.84 10.27 8.29
CA SER A 64 -0.61 9.91 9.02
C SER A 64 0.23 8.89 8.25
N LEU A 65 -0.40 7.85 7.68
CA LEU A 65 0.30 6.88 6.84
C LEU A 65 0.84 7.54 5.56
N LYS A 66 0.06 8.38 4.88
CA LYS A 66 0.51 9.14 3.69
C LYS A 66 1.75 9.96 3.99
N MET A 67 1.78 10.65 5.14
CA MET A 67 2.94 11.41 5.60
C MET A 67 4.15 10.50 5.85
N ALA A 68 3.97 9.39 6.57
CA ALA A 68 5.05 8.45 6.87
C ALA A 68 5.64 7.81 5.59
N ILE A 69 4.79 7.42 4.64
CA ILE A 69 5.20 6.90 3.33
C ILE A 69 5.95 7.97 2.52
N SER A 70 5.52 9.23 2.58
CA SER A 70 6.25 10.34 1.95
C SER A 70 7.69 10.44 2.48
N HIS A 71 7.89 10.30 3.79
CA HIS A 71 9.23 10.27 4.37
C HIS A 71 10.07 9.08 3.88
N CYS A 72 9.48 7.88 3.79
CA CYS A 72 10.17 6.72 3.21
C CYS A 72 10.58 6.99 1.75
N ASN A 73 9.69 7.58 0.96
CA ASN A 73 9.91 7.88 -0.46
C ASN A 73 11.00 8.94 -0.67
N ILE A 74 11.02 10.00 0.15
CA ILE A 74 12.08 11.01 0.13
C ILE A 74 13.43 10.36 0.44
N ALA A 75 13.48 9.49 1.45
CA ALA A 75 14.70 8.76 1.82
C ALA A 75 15.19 7.84 0.69
N LEU A 76 14.27 7.18 -0.04
CA LEU A 76 14.60 6.38 -1.22
C LEU A 76 15.21 7.26 -2.32
N GLN A 77 14.58 8.40 -2.63
CA GLN A 77 15.07 9.32 -3.66
C GLN A 77 16.45 9.89 -3.32
N SER A 78 16.74 10.14 -2.05
CA SER A 78 18.04 10.66 -1.62
C SER A 78 19.14 9.60 -1.55
N SER A 79 18.80 8.36 -1.16
CA SER A 79 19.79 7.31 -0.89
C SER A 79 19.92 6.27 -2.00
N GLY A 80 18.90 6.09 -2.83
CA GLY A 80 18.78 4.97 -3.76
C GLY A 80 18.63 3.59 -3.08
N ASN A 81 18.47 3.53 -1.76
CA ASN A 81 18.47 2.28 -1.01
C ASN A 81 17.07 1.65 -0.96
N LEU A 82 16.82 0.72 -1.89
CA LEU A 82 15.55 0.00 -2.00
C LEU A 82 15.23 -0.87 -0.77
N THR A 83 16.23 -1.52 -0.17
CA THR A 83 16.03 -2.37 1.01
C THR A 83 15.59 -1.55 2.23
N GLN A 84 16.19 -0.37 2.42
CA GLN A 84 15.81 0.54 3.49
C GLN A 84 14.41 1.10 3.27
N HIS A 85 14.05 1.43 2.03
CA HIS A 85 12.71 1.86 1.67
C HIS A 85 11.66 0.79 1.97
N GLU A 86 11.90 -0.44 1.55
CA GLU A 86 11.00 -1.58 1.80
C GLU A 86 10.78 -1.79 3.30
N ALA A 87 11.86 -1.76 4.10
CA ALA A 87 11.78 -1.88 5.55
C ALA A 87 10.99 -0.73 6.18
N CYS A 88 11.19 0.50 5.71
CA CYS A 88 10.48 1.69 6.17
C CYS A 88 8.97 1.55 5.89
N VAL A 89 8.59 1.27 4.64
CA VAL A 89 7.18 1.12 4.22
C VAL A 89 6.50 0.01 5.00
N LYS A 90 7.11 -1.17 5.12
CA LYS A 90 6.54 -2.28 5.90
C LYS A 90 6.31 -1.90 7.36
N SER A 91 7.29 -1.25 7.99
CA SER A 91 7.19 -0.83 9.38
C SER A 91 6.03 0.14 9.61
N VAL A 92 5.94 1.20 8.79
CA VAL A 92 4.89 2.22 8.95
C VAL A 92 3.51 1.67 8.63
N THR A 93 3.39 0.78 7.64
CA THR A 93 2.11 0.14 7.31
C THR A 93 1.68 -0.85 8.39
N THR A 94 2.61 -1.62 8.99
CA THR A 94 2.31 -2.49 10.13
C THR A 94 1.83 -1.68 11.32
N PHE A 95 2.49 -0.56 11.62
CA PHE A 95 2.07 0.34 12.69
C PHE A 95 0.66 0.89 12.43
N ALA A 96 0.40 1.41 11.23
CA ALA A 96 -0.92 1.94 10.85
C ALA A 96 -2.03 0.89 10.97
N LYS A 97 -1.77 -0.37 10.55
CA LYS A 97 -2.72 -1.48 10.70
C LYS A 97 -3.00 -1.81 12.18
N SER A 98 -1.99 -1.76 13.03
CA SER A 98 -2.15 -1.94 14.48
C SER A 98 -3.01 -0.83 15.09
N SER A 99 -2.73 0.43 14.76
CA SER A 99 -3.52 1.57 15.23
C SER A 99 -4.96 1.51 14.74
N LEU A 100 -5.18 1.10 13.49
CA LEU A 100 -6.53 0.90 12.97
C LEU A 100 -7.30 -0.17 13.75
N ALA A 101 -6.65 -1.27 14.15
CA ALA A 101 -7.29 -2.31 14.94
C ALA A 101 -7.71 -1.80 16.33
N GLU A 102 -6.87 -0.97 16.96
CA GLU A 102 -7.17 -0.33 18.24
C GLU A 102 -8.36 0.64 18.12
N VAL A 103 -8.29 1.59 17.20
CA VAL A 103 -9.37 2.56 16.93
C VAL A 103 -10.67 1.84 16.57
N ALA A 104 -10.60 0.78 15.76
CA ALA A 104 -11.78 0.00 15.42
C ALA A 104 -12.35 -0.73 16.63
N SER A 105 -11.52 -1.25 17.53
CA SER A 105 -12.00 -1.87 18.77
C SER A 105 -12.79 -0.88 19.65
N GLU A 106 -12.33 0.36 19.75
CA GLU A 106 -12.99 1.43 20.51
C GLU A 106 -14.32 1.83 19.88
N HIS A 107 -14.32 2.14 18.57
CA HIS A 107 -15.52 2.55 17.86
C HIS A 107 -16.56 1.44 17.79
N TRP A 108 -16.16 0.17 17.61
CA TRP A 108 -17.10 -0.95 17.64
C TRP A 108 -17.60 -1.27 19.05
N ALA A 109 -16.83 -1.00 20.11
CA ALA A 109 -17.34 -1.12 21.48
C ALA A 109 -18.44 -0.07 21.74
N ILE A 110 -18.23 1.18 21.30
CA ILE A 110 -19.20 2.27 21.43
C ILE A 110 -20.43 2.01 20.55
N TYR A 111 -20.22 1.62 19.29
CA TYR A 111 -21.29 1.31 18.35
C TYR A 111 -22.06 0.06 18.79
N GLY A 112 -21.37 -1.00 19.22
CA GLY A 112 -21.95 -2.26 19.69
C GLY A 112 -22.65 -2.15 21.05
N ALA A 113 -22.31 -1.16 21.88
CA ALA A 113 -23.10 -0.84 23.08
C ALA A 113 -24.52 -0.34 22.74
N SER A 114 -24.74 0.16 21.52
CA SER A 114 -26.09 0.45 21.00
C SER A 114 -26.80 -0.80 20.42
N SER A 115 -26.07 -1.88 20.14
CA SER A 115 -26.58 -3.14 19.59
C SER A 115 -25.89 -4.34 20.24
N GLY A 116 -26.20 -4.65 21.51
CA GLY A 116 -25.50 -5.58 22.42
C GLY A 116 -24.95 -6.90 21.86
N ALA A 117 -23.92 -6.85 21.02
CA ALA A 117 -23.28 -7.97 20.36
C ALA A 117 -21.76 -7.76 20.34
N SER A 118 -21.08 -8.34 21.32
CA SER A 118 -19.62 -8.37 21.42
C SER A 118 -19.02 -9.07 20.21
N ARG A 119 -18.32 -8.35 19.33
CA ARG A 119 -17.66 -8.92 18.14
C ARG A 119 -16.17 -9.15 18.37
N ILE A 120 -15.87 -10.29 18.99
CA ILE A 120 -14.49 -10.73 19.33
C ILE A 120 -13.66 -11.14 18.08
N HIS A 121 -14.26 -11.20 16.88
CA HIS A 121 -13.63 -11.71 15.66
C HIS A 121 -13.50 -10.72 14.48
N LEU A 122 -13.50 -9.41 14.70
CA LEU A 122 -13.36 -8.44 13.58
C LEU A 122 -11.94 -8.35 12.97
N PHE A 123 -10.94 -8.90 13.65
CA PHE A 123 -9.52 -8.72 13.34
C PHE A 123 -8.74 -10.05 13.22
N TRP A 124 -9.15 -10.91 12.29
CA TRP A 124 -8.34 -12.05 11.80
C TRP A 124 -8.56 -12.21 10.30
#